data_AF-A0A1F6G763-F1
#
_entry.id   AF-A0A1F6G763-F1
#
_cell.length_a   1.000
_cell.length_b   1.000
_cell.length_c   1.000
_cell.angle_alpha   90.00
_cell.angle_beta   90.00
_cell.angle_gamma   90.00
#
_symmetry.space_group_name_H-M   'P 1'
#
loop_
_entity.id
_entity.type
_entity.pdbx_description
1 polymer ?
#
loop_
_entity_poly.entity_id
_entity_poly.type
_entity_poly.pdbx_seq_one_letter_code
_entity_poly.pdbx_strand_id
1 'polypeptide(L)'
;MKKHRTAPDVKEQIINRIKNDGISVVDAAKDHGISENTIYGWIAKKTDGQPTLSEIIKLKRENAQLFQLVGEMTLKLSDTQKKK
;
A
#
# COMPACT_ATOMS: atom_id res chain seq x y z
N MET A 1 5.69 18.39 -28.33
CA MET A 1 5.16 18.91 -27.04
C MET A 1 6.35 19.19 -26.12
N LYS A 2 6.48 20.41 -25.58
CA LYS A 2 7.58 20.75 -24.66
C LYS A 2 7.33 20.06 -23.31
N LYS A 3 8.25 19.20 -22.89
CA LYS A 3 8.17 18.48 -21.62
C LYS A 3 8.61 19.43 -20.50
N HIS A 4 7.67 20.08 -19.84
CA HIS A 4 7.96 20.86 -18.64
C HIS A 4 8.27 19.89 -17.49
N ARG A 5 9.49 19.95 -16.96
CA ARG A 5 9.91 19.13 -15.83
C ARG A 5 9.74 19.94 -14.55
N THR A 6 8.85 19.50 -13.68
CA THR A 6 8.75 20.07 -12.33
C THR A 6 10.07 19.85 -11.60
N ALA A 7 10.55 20.89 -10.91
CA ALA A 7 11.76 20.80 -10.13
C ALA A 7 11.58 19.80 -8.96
N PRO A 8 12.61 19.00 -8.62
CA PRO A 8 12.48 17.92 -7.62
C PRO A 8 12.06 18.40 -6.23
N ASP A 9 12.57 19.55 -5.80
CA ASP A 9 12.24 20.26 -4.56
C ASP A 9 10.74 20.63 -4.48
N VAL A 10 10.19 21.20 -5.54
CA VAL A 10 8.76 21.55 -5.62
C VAL A 10 7.89 20.31 -5.56
N LYS A 11 8.31 19.23 -6.25
CA LYS A 11 7.62 17.94 -6.19
C LYS A 11 7.60 17.39 -4.76
N GLU A 12 8.69 17.47 -4.01
CA GLU A 12 8.76 16.98 -2.63
C GLU A 12 7.92 17.80 -1.67
N GLN A 13 7.94 19.13 -1.82
CA GLN A 13 7.09 20.02 -1.06
C GLN A 13 5.60 19.66 -1.25
N ILE A 14 5.15 19.50 -2.50
CA ILE A 14 3.75 19.14 -2.81
C ILE A 14 3.37 17.81 -2.17
N ILE A 15 4.21 16.78 -2.27
CA ILE A 15 3.95 15.47 -1.68
C ILE A 15 3.90 15.55 -0.15
N ASN A 16 4.77 16.34 0.48
CA ASN A 16 4.76 16.51 1.93
C ASN A 16 3.49 17.22 2.41
N ARG A 17 3.02 18.25 1.71
CA ARG A 17 1.77 18.93 2.05
C ARG A 17 0.55 18.01 1.95
N ILE A 18 0.53 17.13 0.94
CA ILE A 18 -0.55 16.13 0.79
C ILE A 18 -0.50 15.08 1.91
N LYS A 19 0.70 14.60 2.28
CA LYS A 19 0.86 13.54 3.29
C LYS A 19 0.72 14.02 4.73
N ASN A 20 1.27 15.19 5.04
CA ASN A 20 1.44 15.66 6.43
C ASN A 20 0.44 16.75 6.79
N ASP A 21 0.07 17.62 5.85
CA ASP A 21 -0.80 18.77 6.11
C ASP A 21 -2.27 18.48 5.75
N GLY A 22 -2.56 17.29 5.19
CA GLY A 22 -3.92 16.83 4.88
C GLY A 22 -4.58 17.53 3.69
N ILE A 23 -3.82 18.25 2.86
CA ILE A 23 -4.34 18.94 1.68
C ILE A 23 -4.73 17.92 0.61
N SER A 24 -5.88 18.14 -0.05
CA SER A 24 -6.33 17.25 -1.12
C SER A 24 -5.43 17.36 -2.36
N VAL A 25 -5.36 16.29 -3.16
CA VAL A 25 -4.61 16.30 -4.43
C VAL A 25 -5.16 17.37 -5.38
N VAL A 26 -6.47 17.63 -5.33
CA VAL A 26 -7.16 18.64 -6.15
C VAL A 26 -6.70 20.06 -5.78
N ASP A 27 -6.61 20.35 -4.49
CA ASP A 27 -6.19 21.67 -4.01
C ASP A 27 -4.71 21.90 -4.28
N ALA A 28 -3.87 20.89 -4.01
CA ALA A 28 -2.44 20.94 -4.33
C ALA A 28 -2.18 21.09 -5.85
N ALA A 29 -3.01 20.46 -6.69
CA ALA A 29 -2.97 20.61 -8.15
C ALA A 29 -3.28 22.06 -8.59
N LYS A 30 -4.33 22.66 -8.00
CA LYS A 30 -4.72 24.05 -8.28
C LYS A 30 -3.67 25.05 -7.81
N ASP A 31 -3.19 24.92 -6.58
CA ASP A 31 -2.22 25.83 -5.96
C ASP A 31 -0.90 25.90 -6.73
N HIS A 32 -0.47 24.77 -7.29
CA HIS A 32 0.83 24.66 -7.96
C HIS A 32 0.73 24.63 -9.49
N GLY A 33 -0.48 24.69 -10.06
CA GLY A 33 -0.70 24.67 -11.52
C GLY A 33 -0.31 23.35 -12.18
N ILE A 34 -0.47 22.23 -11.49
CA ILE A 34 -0.05 20.89 -11.94
C ILE A 34 -1.29 20.01 -12.10
N SER A 35 -1.36 19.24 -13.19
CA SER A 35 -2.47 18.28 -13.34
C SER A 35 -2.48 17.24 -12.21
N GLU A 36 -3.67 16.92 -11.71
CA GLU A 36 -3.86 15.88 -10.69
C GLU A 36 -3.23 14.55 -11.09
N ASN A 37 -3.37 14.16 -12.37
CA ASN A 37 -2.76 12.94 -12.92
C ASN A 37 -1.23 12.89 -12.72
N THR A 38 -0.55 14.04 -12.79
CA THR A 38 0.89 14.11 -12.55
C THR A 38 1.22 13.86 -11.08
N ILE A 39 0.43 14.41 -10.16
CA ILE A 39 0.59 14.21 -8.72
C ILE A 39 0.30 12.75 -8.34
N TYR A 40 -0.80 12.16 -8.84
CA TYR A 40 -1.07 10.73 -8.66
C TYR A 40 0.04 9.85 -9.22
N GLY A 41 0.60 10.21 -10.38
CA GLY A 41 1.74 9.52 -10.96
C GLY A 41 3.01 9.62 -10.11
N TRP A 42 3.18 10.69 -9.32
CA TRP A 42 4.29 10.81 -8.37
C TRP A 42 4.07 10.00 -7.11
N ILE A 43 2.84 10.00 -6.57
CA ILE A 43 2.47 9.21 -5.40
C ILE A 43 2.67 7.72 -5.71
N ALA A 44 2.14 7.25 -6.84
CA ALA A 44 2.28 5.86 -7.29
C ALA A 44 3.73 5.44 -7.55
N LYS A 45 4.62 6.39 -7.90
CA LYS A 45 6.06 6.13 -8.09
C LYS A 45 6.87 6.21 -6.80
N LYS A 46 6.43 6.96 -5.78
CA LYS A 46 7.08 7.05 -4.46
C LYS A 46 6.56 5.98 -3.48
N THR A 47 5.57 5.17 -3.86
CA THR A 47 5.25 3.94 -3.11
C THR A 47 6.28 2.87 -3.45
N ASP A 48 7.47 2.99 -2.89
CA ASP A 48 8.34 1.83 -2.71
C ASP A 48 7.59 0.82 -1.81
N GLY A 49 7.49 -0.43 -2.24
CA GLY A 49 6.82 -1.49 -1.47
C GLY A 49 5.34 -1.71 -1.79
N GLN A 50 4.85 -1.34 -2.98
CA GLN A 50 3.63 -2.00 -3.50
C GLN A 50 3.93 -3.50 -3.62
N PRO A 51 3.27 -4.37 -2.84
CA PRO A 51 3.55 -5.79 -2.90
C PRO A 51 3.21 -6.27 -4.30
N THR A 52 4.15 -6.98 -4.92
CA THR A 52 3.93 -7.64 -6.19
C THR A 52 2.78 -8.62 -6.05
N LEU A 53 2.08 -8.90 -7.15
CA LEU A 53 0.99 -9.88 -7.16
C LEU A 53 1.47 -11.25 -6.62
N SER A 54 2.72 -11.63 -6.91
CA SER A 54 3.35 -12.85 -6.42
C SER A 54 3.53 -12.86 -4.90
N GLU A 55 3.96 -11.74 -4.30
CA GLU A 55 4.05 -11.59 -2.84
C GLU A 55 2.67 -11.69 -2.18
N ILE A 56 1.66 -11.08 -2.78
CA ILE A 56 0.26 -11.18 -2.29
C ILE A 56 -0.23 -12.64 -2.36
N ILE A 57 0.03 -13.35 -3.47
CA ILE A 57 -0.38 -14.76 -3.63
C ILE A 57 0.36 -15.65 -2.63
N LYS A 58 1.66 -15.43 -2.42
CA LYS A 58 2.47 -16.15 -1.43
C LYS A 58 1.91 -15.96 -0.02
N LEU A 59 1.66 -14.72 0.39
CA LEU A 59 1.06 -14.40 1.70
C LEU A 59 -0.31 -15.07 1.89
N LYS A 60 -1.17 -15.07 0.85
CA LYS A 60 -2.47 -15.76 0.93
C LYS A 60 -2.33 -17.27 1.12
N ARG A 61 -1.37 -17.91 0.45
CA ARG A 61 -1.08 -19.34 0.63
C ARG A 61 -0.55 -19.65 2.02
N GLU A 62 0.42 -18.87 2.50
CA GLU A 62 0.99 -19.03 3.84
C GLU A 62 -0.09 -18.87 4.92
N ASN A 63 -0.97 -17.88 4.78
CA ASN A 63 -2.08 -17.67 5.71
C ASN A 63 -3.05 -18.87 5.71
N ALA A 64 -3.40 -19.40 4.54
CA ALA A 64 -4.27 -20.57 4.44
C ALA A 64 -3.65 -21.83 5.10
N GLN A 65 -2.35 -22.04 4.92
CA GLN A 65 -1.62 -23.14 5.55
C GLN A 65 -1.58 -23.01 7.08
N LEU A 66 -1.38 -21.79 7.59
CA LEU A 66 -1.41 -21.52 9.02
C LEU A 66 -2.78 -21.81 9.62
N PHE A 67 -3.87 -21.39 8.96
CA PHE A 67 -5.22 -21.71 9.42
C PHE A 67 -5.49 -23.22 9.45
N GLN A 68 -5.03 -23.96 8.43
CA GLN A 68 -5.15 -25.41 8.42
C GLN A 68 -4.41 -26.06 9.60
N LEU A 69 -3.15 -25.66 9.82
CA LEU A 69 -2.34 -26.17 10.93
C LEU A 69 -3.01 -25.91 12.29
N VAL A 70 -3.51 -24.70 12.50
CA VAL A 70 -4.24 -24.33 13.73
C VAL A 70 -5.49 -25.19 13.89
N GLY A 71 -6.25 -25.43 12.81
CA GLY A 71 -7.42 -26.30 12.82
C GLY A 71 -7.08 -27.74 13.24
N GLU A 72 -6.03 -28.33 12.65
CA GLU A 72 -5.56 -29.67 12.99
C GLU A 72 -5.10 -29.78 14.45
N MET A 73 -4.36 -28.79 14.95
CA MET A 73 -3.93 -28.75 16.36
C MET A 73 -5.13 -28.65 17.30
N THR A 74 -6.11 -27.80 16.98
CA THR A 74 -7.32 -27.61 17.79
C THR A 74 -8.17 -28.87 17.86
N LEU A 75 -8.30 -29.60 16.74
CA LEU A 75 -8.98 -30.90 16.71
C LEU A 75 -8.27 -31.93 17.59
N LYS A 76 -6.94 -32.08 17.44
CA LYS A 76 -6.15 -33.02 18.26
C LYS A 76 -6.27 -32.74 19.76
N LEU A 77 -6.23 -31.47 20.16
CA LEU A 77 -6.43 -31.05 21.55
C LEU A 77 -7.83 -31.42 22.05
N SER A 78 -8.86 -31.19 21.24
CA SER A 78 -10.25 -31.52 21.58
C SER A 78 -10.44 -33.02 21.76
N ASP A 79 -9.88 -33.84 20.86
CA ASP A 79 -9.97 -35.31 20.96
C ASP A 79 -9.21 -35.86 22.16
N THR A 80 -8.09 -35.23 22.52
CA THR A 80 -7.32 -35.60 23.72
C THR A 80 -8.08 -35.28 25.01
N GLN A 81 -8.83 -34.18 25.04
CA GLN A 81 -9.67 -33.81 26.18
C GLN A 81 -10.89 -34.73 26.34
N LYS A 82 -11.50 -35.20 25.24
CA LYS A 82 -12.67 -36.11 25.27
C LYS A 82 -12.33 -37.54 25.70
N LYS A 83 -11.05 -37.95 25.63
CA LYS A 83 -10.59 -39.29 26.02
C LYS A 83 -10.14 -39.40 27.49
N LYS A 84 -10.17 -38.31 28.24
CA LYS A 84 -10.05 -38.29 29.70
C LYS A 84 -11.44 -38.26 30.32
#